data_AF-A0A952NZV7-F1
#
_entry.id   AF-A0A952NZV7-F1
#
_cell.length_a   1.000
_cell.length_b   1.000
_cell.length_c   1.000
_cell.angle_alpha   90.00
_cell.angle_beta   90.00
_cell.angle_gamma   90.00
#
_symmetry.space_group_name_H-M   'P 1'
#
loop_
_entity.id
_entity.type
_entity.pdbx_description
1 polymer ?
#
loop_
_entity_poly.entity_id
_entity_poly.type
_entity_poly.pdbx_seq_one_letter_code
_entity_poly.pdbx_strand_id
1 'polypeptide(L)'
;MTLDLKNTGEDHFVMQEKSFGRFGGLMQKEKANLYYFALIHMVALSLAMMGCATQNKSVGLGGAIGAGSGAVLGGIADPGKNGEYRTRNVIVGSALGGMAGMIAGSVIHEQTEKQKKEAFLKGKASAPPQDAGVMPTLRPARVESRWIEAHARGNVWVEGHFEHRIVEPSRWEKD
;
A
#
# COMPACT_ATOMS: atom_id res chain seq x y z
N MET A 1 -68.06 28.93 35.65
CA MET A 1 -66.89 28.51 36.44
C MET A 1 -65.74 28.39 35.46
N THR A 2 -64.71 29.19 35.70
CA THR A 2 -63.59 29.57 34.83
C THR A 2 -62.59 28.45 34.55
N LEU A 3 -61.89 28.54 33.41
CA LEU A 3 -60.45 28.29 33.17
C LEU A 3 -60.18 28.62 31.68
N ASP A 4 -59.74 29.84 31.37
CA ASP A 4 -58.33 30.30 31.24
C ASP A 4 -57.72 29.99 29.85
N LEU A 5 -57.47 31.06 29.05
CA LEU A 5 -56.15 31.62 28.64
C LEU A 5 -55.41 30.74 27.62
N LYS A 6 -54.80 31.18 26.51
CA LYS A 6 -54.49 32.46 25.84
C LYS A 6 -53.74 32.00 24.55
N ASN A 7 -54.16 32.38 23.34
CA ASN A 7 -53.51 33.39 22.45
C ASN A 7 -51.97 33.22 22.37
N THR A 8 -51.27 33.04 21.26
CA THR A 8 -51.24 33.66 19.90
C THR A 8 -50.10 32.91 19.17
N GLY A 9 -50.12 32.49 17.91
CA GLY A 9 -50.66 33.20 16.76
C GLY A 9 -49.67 34.26 16.28
N GLU A 10 -48.64 33.81 15.54
CA GLU A 10 -48.00 34.52 14.42
C GLU A 10 -47.51 35.98 14.58
N ASP A 11 -46.19 36.08 14.51
CA ASP A 11 -45.43 36.95 13.62
C ASP A 11 -45.05 38.40 13.99
N HIS A 12 -43.77 38.63 13.71
CA HIS A 12 -43.10 39.86 13.30
C HIS A 12 -42.37 40.73 14.34
N PHE A 13 -41.11 40.98 13.96
CA PHE A 13 -40.22 42.10 14.30
C PHE A 13 -39.32 41.99 15.55
N VAL A 14 -38.18 41.32 15.35
CA VAL A 14 -36.90 41.75 15.94
C VAL A 14 -35.90 41.95 14.79
N MET A 15 -35.74 43.21 14.37
CA MET A 15 -34.54 43.70 13.69
C MET A 15 -33.50 44.07 14.76
N GLN A 16 -32.38 43.35 14.84
CA GLN A 16 -31.04 43.94 15.02
C GLN A 16 -29.95 42.86 15.05
N GLU A 17 -28.78 43.22 14.50
CA GLU A 17 -27.46 42.63 14.74
C GLU A 17 -27.22 41.15 14.42
N LYS A 18 -26.64 40.87 13.24
CA LYS A 18 -25.51 39.92 13.08
C LYS A 18 -24.98 39.94 11.63
N SER A 19 -24.71 41.12 11.08
CA SER A 19 -24.12 41.28 9.74
C SER A 19 -22.59 41.26 9.72
N PHE A 20 -21.90 41.06 10.85
CA PHE A 20 -20.43 41.26 10.91
C PHE A 20 -19.59 40.01 11.22
N GLY A 21 -20.20 38.81 11.24
CA GLY A 21 -19.48 37.57 11.60
C GLY A 21 -19.47 36.45 10.55
N ARG A 22 -20.09 36.64 9.38
CA ARG A 22 -20.40 35.56 8.41
C ARG A 22 -19.51 35.54 7.15
N PHE A 23 -18.32 36.11 7.20
CA PHE A 23 -17.35 35.99 6.09
C PHE A 23 -16.08 35.18 6.44
N GLY A 24 -15.79 34.93 7.73
CA GLY A 24 -14.64 34.12 8.14
C GLY A 24 -14.83 32.60 8.03
N GLY A 25 -16.08 32.11 8.13
CA GLY A 25 -16.37 30.67 8.18
C GLY A 25 -16.51 29.96 6.81
N LEU A 26 -16.77 30.71 5.73
CA LEU A 26 -16.96 30.13 4.39
C LEU A 26 -15.62 29.76 3.73
N MET A 27 -14.58 30.60 3.87
CA MET A 27 -13.25 30.32 3.32
C MET A 27 -12.52 29.15 4.00
N GLN A 28 -12.81 28.84 5.27
CA GLN A 28 -12.21 27.68 5.94
C GLN A 28 -12.85 26.35 5.51
N LYS A 29 -14.15 26.35 5.19
CA LYS A 29 -14.88 25.16 4.77
C LYS A 29 -14.45 24.67 3.37
N GLU A 30 -14.21 25.60 2.45
CA GLU A 30 -13.71 25.26 1.11
C GLU A 30 -12.26 24.75 1.15
N LYS A 31 -11.39 25.37 1.94
CA LYS A 31 -10.00 24.90 2.13
C LYS A 31 -9.95 23.54 2.84
N ALA A 32 -10.84 23.31 3.81
CA ALA A 32 -10.95 22.01 4.47
C ALA A 32 -11.44 20.92 3.50
N ASN A 33 -12.46 21.18 2.67
CA ASN A 33 -12.91 20.24 1.65
C ASN A 33 -11.82 19.94 0.61
N LEU A 34 -11.10 20.97 0.14
CA LEU A 34 -9.98 20.78 -0.79
C LEU A 34 -8.87 19.93 -0.16
N TYR A 35 -8.58 20.14 1.13
CA TYR A 35 -7.62 19.33 1.88
C TYR A 35 -8.08 17.88 2.06
N TYR A 36 -9.36 17.64 2.34
CA TYR A 36 -9.93 16.28 2.38
C TYR A 36 -9.83 15.57 1.03
N PHE A 37 -10.16 16.25 -0.07
CA PHE A 37 -10.00 15.69 -1.41
C PHE A 37 -8.53 15.35 -1.73
N ALA A 38 -7.60 16.25 -1.40
CA ALA A 38 -6.17 16.02 -1.58
C ALA A 38 -5.65 14.86 -0.72
N LEU A 39 -6.14 14.72 0.52
CA LEU A 39 -5.75 13.67 1.44
C LEU A 39 -6.26 12.29 0.98
N ILE A 40 -7.52 12.21 0.52
CA ILE A 40 -8.08 10.98 -0.08
C ILE A 40 -7.27 10.55 -1.31
N HIS A 41 -6.89 11.50 -2.18
CA HIS A 41 -6.10 11.19 -3.37
C HIS A 41 -4.67 10.76 -3.01
N MET A 42 -4.04 11.38 -2.01
CA MET A 42 -2.72 10.94 -1.50
C MET A 42 -2.77 9.53 -0.89
N VAL A 43 -3.84 9.20 -0.16
CA VAL A 43 -4.05 7.85 0.38
C VAL A 43 -4.31 6.85 -0.74
N ALA A 44 -5.14 7.17 -1.74
CA ALA A 44 -5.37 6.29 -2.88
C ALA A 44 -4.08 6.04 -3.69
N LEU A 45 -3.27 7.08 -3.93
CA LEU A 45 -2.01 6.97 -4.67
C LEU A 45 -0.97 6.12 -3.92
N SER A 46 -0.87 6.28 -2.61
CA SER A 46 0.03 5.48 -1.77
C SER A 46 -0.41 4.01 -1.72
N LEU A 47 -1.71 3.72 -1.65
CA LEU A 47 -2.23 2.35 -1.75
C LEU A 47 -1.95 1.72 -3.13
N ALA A 48 -2.05 2.51 -4.20
CA ALA A 48 -1.71 2.05 -5.55
C ALA A 48 -0.21 1.68 -5.67
N MET A 49 0.68 2.45 -5.06
CA MET A 49 2.11 2.12 -5.00
C MET A 49 2.40 0.87 -4.16
N MET A 50 1.70 0.67 -3.03
CA MET A 50 1.80 -0.56 -2.23
C MET A 50 1.25 -1.80 -2.95
N GLY A 51 0.30 -1.62 -3.88
CA GLY A 51 -0.23 -2.68 -4.75
C GLY A 51 0.83 -3.31 -5.65
N CYS A 52 1.85 -2.54 -6.07
CA CYS A 52 2.95 -3.05 -6.89
C CYS A 52 3.87 -4.02 -6.12
N ALA A 53 4.01 -3.87 -4.80
CA ALA A 53 4.81 -4.77 -3.96
C ALA A 53 4.00 -5.98 -3.44
N THR A 54 2.67 -5.86 -3.35
CA THR A 54 1.79 -6.90 -2.76
C THR A 54 1.07 -7.76 -3.80
N GLN A 55 1.49 -7.74 -5.06
CA GLN A 55 0.88 -8.51 -6.16
C GLN A 55 0.77 -10.03 -5.88
N ASN A 56 1.47 -10.54 -4.85
CA ASN A 56 1.47 -11.94 -4.44
C ASN A 56 0.66 -12.28 -3.17
N LYS A 57 0.07 -11.30 -2.45
CA LYS A 57 -0.72 -11.55 -1.21
C LYS A 57 -2.12 -10.90 -1.24
N SER A 58 -2.82 -11.05 -2.38
CA SER A 58 -3.99 -10.24 -2.74
C SER A 58 -5.23 -10.42 -1.85
N VAL A 59 -5.50 -11.63 -1.34
CA VAL A 59 -6.72 -11.91 -0.54
C VAL A 59 -6.61 -11.38 0.89
N GLY A 60 -5.50 -11.70 1.57
CA GLY A 60 -5.27 -11.28 2.96
C GLY A 60 -5.04 -9.78 3.09
N LEU A 61 -4.34 -9.15 2.14
CA LEU A 61 -4.15 -7.70 2.13
C LEU A 61 -5.49 -6.98 1.88
N GLY A 62 -6.27 -7.42 0.89
CA GLY A 62 -7.57 -6.82 0.58
C GLY A 62 -8.51 -6.88 1.78
N GLY A 63 -8.57 -8.03 2.46
CA GLY A 63 -9.34 -8.18 3.69
C GLY A 63 -8.84 -7.30 4.83
N ALA A 64 -7.53 -7.22 5.06
CA ALA A 64 -6.95 -6.40 6.13
C ALA A 64 -7.18 -4.90 5.90
N ILE A 65 -6.95 -4.42 4.67
CA ILE A 65 -7.21 -3.02 4.30
C ILE A 65 -8.70 -2.72 4.42
N GLY A 66 -9.56 -3.57 3.85
CA GLY A 66 -11.01 -3.41 3.90
C GLY A 66 -11.55 -3.40 5.33
N ALA A 67 -11.04 -4.28 6.20
CA ALA A 67 -11.41 -4.32 7.61
C ALA A 67 -10.92 -3.08 8.37
N GLY A 68 -9.67 -2.64 8.12
CA GLY A 68 -9.11 -1.43 8.71
C GLY A 68 -9.87 -0.17 8.30
N SER A 69 -10.12 0.01 6.99
CA SER A 69 -10.90 1.14 6.49
C SER A 69 -12.36 1.08 6.98
N GLY A 70 -12.96 -0.10 7.00
CA GLY A 70 -14.32 -0.30 7.49
C GLY A 70 -14.48 -0.03 8.99
N ALA A 71 -13.47 -0.37 9.79
CA ALA A 71 -13.40 -0.04 11.22
C ALA A 71 -13.37 1.48 11.43
N VAL A 72 -12.50 2.18 10.70
CA VAL A 72 -12.35 3.64 10.81
C VAL A 72 -13.66 4.33 10.39
N LEU A 73 -14.25 3.94 9.26
CA LEU A 73 -15.52 4.48 8.77
C LEU A 73 -16.69 4.16 9.72
N GLY A 74 -16.75 2.94 10.27
CA GLY A 74 -17.75 2.56 11.26
C GLY A 74 -17.62 3.35 12.57
N GLY A 75 -16.38 3.66 12.98
CA GLY A 75 -16.11 4.44 14.19
C GLY A 75 -16.46 5.92 14.08
N ILE A 76 -16.52 6.49 12.87
CA ILE A 76 -16.97 7.88 12.66
C ILE A 76 -18.48 7.97 12.36
N ALA A 77 -19.14 6.87 12.01
CA ALA A 77 -20.54 6.84 11.60
C ALA A 77 -21.56 6.94 12.76
N ASP A 78 -21.17 7.38 13.96
CA ASP A 78 -22.09 7.50 15.10
C ASP A 78 -22.07 8.90 15.75
N PRO A 79 -23.14 9.71 15.58
CA PRO A 79 -23.35 11.00 16.23
C PRO A 79 -24.14 10.91 17.56
N GLY A 80 -24.28 9.73 18.17
CA GLY A 80 -25.03 9.52 19.41
C GLY A 80 -24.33 10.03 20.68
N LYS A 81 -25.05 10.74 21.56
CA LYS A 81 -24.57 11.38 22.81
C LYS A 81 -23.81 10.49 23.80
N ASN A 82 -23.94 9.15 23.68
CA ASN A 82 -23.34 8.19 24.62
C ASN A 82 -22.37 7.18 23.97
N GLY A 83 -22.07 7.30 22.67
CA GLY A 83 -21.08 6.46 21.98
C GLY A 83 -21.40 4.94 21.94
N GLU A 84 -22.59 4.53 22.34
CA GLU A 84 -23.00 3.14 22.53
C GLU A 84 -23.01 2.32 21.22
N TYR A 85 -23.25 2.97 20.08
CA TYR A 85 -23.28 2.30 18.78
C TYR A 85 -21.94 2.38 18.03
N ARG A 86 -20.95 3.11 18.54
CA ARG A 86 -19.65 3.30 17.90
C ARG A 86 -18.89 1.98 17.77
N THR A 87 -18.84 1.17 18.82
CA THR A 87 -18.19 -0.16 18.81
C THR A 87 -18.93 -1.12 17.88
N ARG A 88 -20.27 -1.06 17.85
CA ARG A 88 -21.08 -1.90 16.97
C ARG A 88 -20.84 -1.56 15.49
N ASN A 89 -20.76 -0.27 15.16
CA ASN A 89 -20.50 0.20 13.80
C ASN A 89 -19.06 -0.11 13.36
N VAL A 90 -18.08 -0.05 14.26
CA VAL A 90 -16.70 -0.50 13.99
C VAL A 90 -16.66 -1.99 13.68
N ILE A 91 -17.35 -2.82 14.46
CA ILE A 91 -17.38 -4.27 14.24
C ILE A 91 -18.08 -4.61 12.92
N VAL A 92 -19.24 -3.99 12.66
CA VAL A 92 -19.99 -4.22 11.41
C VAL A 92 -19.22 -3.70 10.20
N GLY A 93 -18.65 -2.50 10.30
CA GLY A 93 -17.85 -1.90 9.24
C GLY A 93 -16.58 -2.70 8.93
N SER A 94 -15.88 -3.18 9.95
CA SER A 94 -14.69 -4.01 9.76
C SER A 94 -15.02 -5.40 9.20
N ALA A 95 -16.12 -6.02 9.65
CA ALA A 95 -16.57 -7.31 9.09
C ALA A 95 -17.00 -7.17 7.63
N LEU A 96 -17.85 -6.19 7.31
CA LEU A 96 -18.32 -5.95 5.93
C LEU A 96 -17.17 -5.50 5.01
N GLY A 97 -16.36 -4.55 5.45
CA GLY A 97 -15.20 -4.08 4.71
C GLY A 97 -14.15 -5.18 4.49
N GLY A 98 -13.92 -6.02 5.51
CA GLY A 98 -13.02 -7.16 5.41
C GLY A 98 -13.51 -8.22 4.43
N MET A 99 -14.79 -8.59 4.48
CA MET A 99 -15.37 -9.53 3.52
C MET A 99 -15.33 -8.98 2.08
N ALA A 100 -15.75 -7.73 1.89
CA ALA A 100 -15.71 -7.09 0.57
C ALA A 100 -14.27 -7.00 0.03
N GLY A 101 -13.32 -6.66 0.89
CA GLY A 101 -11.90 -6.61 0.56
C GLY A 101 -11.30 -7.96 0.20
N MET A 102 -11.69 -9.04 0.90
CA MET A 102 -11.25 -10.41 0.57
C MET A 102 -11.79 -10.87 -0.79
N ILE A 103 -13.08 -10.62 -1.08
CA ILE A 103 -13.71 -11.01 -2.35
C ILE A 103 -13.07 -10.25 -3.51
N ALA A 104 -12.90 -8.93 -3.37
CA ALA A 104 -12.20 -8.14 -4.39
C ALA A 104 -10.75 -8.65 -4.58
N GLY A 105 -10.07 -8.98 -3.48
CA GLY A 105 -8.73 -9.55 -3.49
C GLY A 105 -8.64 -10.91 -4.17
N SER A 106 -9.64 -11.79 -4.03
CA SER A 106 -9.64 -13.13 -4.64
C SER A 106 -9.83 -13.08 -6.15
N VAL A 107 -10.74 -12.24 -6.64
CA VAL A 107 -10.95 -12.06 -8.09
C VAL A 107 -9.67 -11.55 -8.77
N ILE A 108 -8.99 -10.58 -8.16
CA ILE A 108 -7.73 -10.03 -8.68
C ILE A 108 -6.61 -11.09 -8.62
N HIS A 109 -6.59 -11.92 -7.58
CA HIS A 109 -5.60 -12.98 -7.43
C HIS A 109 -5.68 -13.99 -8.58
N GLU A 110 -6.88 -14.45 -8.92
CA GLU A 110 -7.09 -15.41 -10.02
C GLU A 110 -6.66 -14.85 -11.38
N GLN A 111 -6.98 -13.58 -11.65
CA GLN A 111 -6.56 -12.90 -12.88
C GLN A 111 -5.04 -12.78 -12.96
N THR A 112 -4.40 -12.43 -11.84
CA THR A 112 -2.94 -12.31 -11.76
C THR A 112 -2.24 -13.65 -11.99
N GLU A 113 -2.75 -14.73 -11.41
CA GLU A 113 -2.19 -16.07 -11.61
C GLU A 113 -2.34 -16.56 -13.06
N LYS A 114 -3.48 -16.25 -13.70
CA LYS A 114 -3.67 -16.53 -15.14
C LYS A 114 -2.68 -15.74 -15.99
N GLN A 115 -2.54 -14.44 -15.74
CA GLN A 115 -1.58 -13.59 -16.45
C GLN A 115 -0.12 -14.05 -16.26
N LYS A 116 0.26 -14.47 -15.06
CA LYS A 116 1.59 -15.05 -14.81
C LYS A 116 1.82 -16.32 -15.60
N LYS A 117 0.82 -17.22 -15.66
CA LYS A 117 0.90 -18.46 -16.46
C LYS A 117 1.00 -18.14 -17.95
N GLU A 118 0.19 -17.22 -18.44
CA GLU A 118 0.24 -16.78 -19.84
C GLU A 118 1.56 -16.10 -20.18
N ALA A 119 2.08 -15.23 -19.31
CA ALA A 119 3.38 -14.60 -19.47
C ALA A 119 4.53 -15.61 -19.44
N PHE A 120 4.45 -16.62 -18.58
CA PHE A 120 5.43 -17.72 -18.54
C PHE A 120 5.38 -18.56 -19.82
N LEU A 121 4.20 -18.93 -20.30
CA LEU A 121 4.02 -19.68 -21.55
C LEU A 121 4.48 -18.86 -22.76
N LYS A 122 4.14 -17.57 -22.80
CA LYS A 122 4.60 -16.63 -23.83
C LYS A 122 6.11 -16.44 -23.78
N GLY A 123 6.71 -16.35 -22.60
CA GLY A 123 8.15 -16.30 -22.39
C GLY A 123 8.84 -17.59 -22.87
N LYS A 124 8.25 -18.76 -22.58
CA LYS A 124 8.73 -20.05 -23.09
C LYS A 124 8.60 -20.16 -24.62
N ALA A 125 7.52 -19.65 -25.21
CA ALA A 125 7.31 -19.64 -26.66
C ALA A 125 8.16 -18.61 -27.40
N SER A 126 8.57 -17.53 -26.71
CA SER A 126 9.49 -16.52 -27.24
C SER A 126 10.95 -16.85 -26.92
N ALA A 127 11.21 -17.89 -26.14
CA ALA A 127 12.56 -18.40 -25.93
C ALA A 127 13.04 -18.99 -27.27
N PRO A 128 14.25 -18.62 -27.74
CA PRO A 128 14.79 -19.20 -28.96
C PRO A 128 14.82 -20.73 -28.85
N PRO A 129 14.50 -21.47 -29.94
CA PRO A 129 14.55 -22.93 -29.93
C PRO A 129 15.96 -23.39 -29.52
N GLN A 130 16.02 -24.25 -28.51
CA GLN A 130 17.25 -24.82 -27.94
C GLN A 130 17.83 -25.92 -28.85
N ASP A 131 18.04 -25.63 -30.13
CA ASP A 131 18.77 -26.51 -31.04
C ASP A 131 19.48 -25.67 -32.12
N ALA A 132 20.76 -25.34 -31.87
CA ALA A 132 21.80 -25.14 -32.90
C ALA A 132 23.16 -24.90 -32.24
N GLY A 133 23.77 -25.97 -31.74
CA GLY A 133 25.12 -25.99 -31.17
C GLY A 133 25.08 -26.10 -29.65
N VAL A 134 25.73 -27.13 -29.14
CA VAL A 134 26.05 -27.36 -27.72
C VAL A 134 26.20 -26.02 -27.01
N MET A 135 25.35 -25.72 -26.02
CA MET A 135 25.60 -24.54 -25.17
C MET A 135 27.02 -24.74 -24.61
N PRO A 136 28.01 -23.90 -25.02
CA PRO A 136 29.39 -24.21 -24.73
C PRO A 136 29.53 -24.29 -23.21
N THR A 137 30.12 -25.39 -22.73
CA THR A 137 30.20 -25.62 -21.29
C THR A 137 30.96 -24.44 -20.68
N LEU A 138 30.30 -23.69 -19.79
CA LEU A 138 30.94 -22.58 -19.09
C LEU A 138 31.94 -23.20 -18.13
N ARG A 139 33.24 -23.11 -18.45
CA ARG A 139 34.26 -23.56 -17.51
C ARG A 139 34.24 -22.64 -16.30
N PRO A 140 34.07 -23.17 -15.08
CA PRO A 140 34.07 -22.34 -13.88
C PRO A 140 35.42 -21.63 -13.75
N ALA A 141 35.40 -20.39 -13.25
CA ALA A 141 36.62 -19.62 -13.04
C ALA A 141 37.54 -20.38 -12.07
N ARG A 142 38.79 -20.57 -12.46
CA ARG A 142 39.78 -21.21 -11.59
C ARG A 142 40.28 -20.15 -10.61
N VAL A 143 39.81 -20.26 -9.38
CA VAL A 143 40.20 -19.39 -8.28
C VAL A 143 41.26 -20.08 -7.46
N GLU A 144 42.40 -19.42 -7.28
CA GLU A 144 43.43 -19.87 -6.34
C GLU A 144 43.34 -19.02 -5.08
N SER A 145 43.23 -19.71 -3.95
CA SER A 145 43.23 -19.08 -2.63
C SER A 145 44.65 -19.09 -2.11
N ARG A 146 45.25 -17.90 -1.96
CA ARG A 146 46.57 -17.76 -1.35
C ARG A 146 46.40 -17.14 0.03
N TRP A 147 46.96 -17.80 1.03
CA TRP A 147 47.14 -17.20 2.35
C TRP A 147 48.28 -16.19 2.29
N ILE A 148 47.99 -14.95 2.66
CA ILE A 148 49.00 -13.91 2.82
C ILE A 148 49.27 -13.79 4.31
N GLU A 149 50.51 -14.03 4.71
CA GLU A 149 50.94 -13.86 6.10
C GLU A 149 50.88 -12.38 6.49
N ALA A 150 50.59 -12.15 7.78
CA ALA A 150 50.56 -10.81 8.32
C ALA A 150 51.93 -10.15 8.17
N HIS A 151 51.97 -8.97 7.58
CA HIS A 151 53.21 -8.24 7.36
C HIS A 151 52.98 -6.73 7.41
N ALA A 152 54.04 -5.99 7.77
CA ALA A 152 54.05 -4.55 7.70
C ALA A 152 54.41 -4.11 6.27
N ARG A 153 53.55 -3.31 5.63
CA ARG A 153 53.82 -2.65 4.35
C ARG A 153 53.92 -1.14 4.58
N GLY A 154 55.15 -0.64 4.71
CA GLY A 154 55.39 0.78 5.02
C GLY A 154 54.91 1.12 6.43
N ASN A 155 53.95 2.06 6.53
CA ASN A 155 53.29 2.43 7.80
C ASN A 155 51.96 1.69 8.04
N VAL A 156 51.58 0.74 7.18
CA VAL A 156 50.31 -0.01 7.29
C VAL A 156 50.58 -1.44 7.71
N TRP A 157 49.93 -1.88 8.79
CA TRP A 157 49.90 -3.29 9.18
C TRP A 157 48.80 -4.01 8.42
N VAL A 158 49.15 -5.07 7.70
CA VAL A 158 48.18 -5.90 6.97
C VAL A 158 48.06 -7.22 7.71
N GLU A 159 46.87 -7.48 8.26
CA GLU A 159 46.56 -8.75 8.91
C GLU A 159 46.52 -9.90 7.89
N GLY A 160 46.83 -11.10 8.37
CA GLY A 160 46.83 -12.29 7.53
C GLY A 160 45.42 -12.58 7.02
N HIS A 161 45.27 -12.65 5.70
CA HIS A 161 43.97 -12.88 5.07
C HIS A 161 44.11 -13.75 3.82
N PHE A 162 43.00 -14.32 3.39
CA PHE A 162 42.91 -15.05 2.12
C PHE A 162 42.69 -14.05 0.99
N GLU A 163 43.61 -14.03 0.03
CA GLU A 163 43.37 -13.37 -1.26
C GLU A 163 42.88 -14.46 -2.25
N HIS A 164 41.69 -14.26 -2.79
CA HIS A 164 41.14 -15.10 -3.86
C HIS A 164 41.46 -14.44 -5.20
N ARG A 165 42.45 -14.98 -5.91
CA ARG A 165 42.80 -14.49 -7.23
C ARG A 165 42.15 -15.36 -8.29
N ILE A 166 41.40 -14.72 -9.19
CA ILE A 166 40.89 -15.37 -10.40
C ILE A 166 42.08 -15.53 -11.34
N VAL A 167 42.64 -16.74 -11.40
CA VAL A 167 43.81 -17.05 -12.25
C VAL A 167 43.36 -17.25 -13.69
N GLU A 168 42.22 -17.90 -13.89
CA GLU A 168 41.57 -17.99 -15.18
C GLU A 168 40.12 -17.50 -15.07
N PRO A 169 39.72 -16.47 -15.85
CA PRO A 169 38.34 -16.02 -15.87
C PRO A 169 37.44 -17.12 -16.44
N SER A 170 36.16 -17.10 -16.05
CA SER A 170 35.17 -17.96 -16.69
C SER A 170 35.14 -17.68 -18.19
N ARG A 171 35.36 -18.72 -18.99
CA ARG A 171 35.33 -18.64 -20.45
C ARG A 171 34.39 -19.69 -21.02
N TRP A 172 33.72 -19.33 -22.09
CA TRP A 172 32.98 -20.27 -22.92
C TRP A 172 33.99 -21.18 -23.64
N GLU A 173 33.82 -22.49 -23.53
CA GLU A 173 34.61 -23.46 -24.28
C GLU A 173 34.24 -23.33 -25.76
N LYS A 174 35.20 -22.95 -26.61
CA LYS A 174 34.99 -22.96 -28.06
C LYS A 174 35.20 -24.39 -28.53
N ASP A 175 34.17 -24.99 -29.13
CA ASP A 175 34.27 -26.27 -29.84
C ASP A 175 35.33 -26.21 -30.95
#